data_AF-A0A2W2E8L2-F1
#
_entry.id   AF-A0A2W2E8L2-F1
#
_cell.length_a   1.000
_cell.length_b   1.000
_cell.length_c   1.000
_cell.angle_alpha   90.00
_cell.angle_beta   90.00
_cell.angle_gamma   90.00
#
_symmetry.space_group_name_H-M   'P 1'
#
loop_
_entity.id
_entity.type
_entity.pdbx_description
1 polymer ?
#
loop_
_entity_poly.entity_id
_entity_poly.type
_entity_poly.pdbx_seq_one_letter_code
_entity_poly.pdbx_strand_id
1 'polypeptide(L)' 'MPARLLQRSREGNSALVLASIPPCLDRLMPITGLRAAFQVEPSIEALRQPAPPKSSRSRGRASEVESQ' A
#
# COMPACT_ATOMS: atom_id res chain seq x y z
N MET A 1 17.24 -13.79 6.72
CA MET A 1 17.33 -12.30 6.81
C MET A 1 16.22 -11.48 6.10
N PRO A 2 15.08 -12.01 5.60
CA PRO A 2 13.99 -11.15 5.07
C PRO A 2 13.01 -10.64 6.14
N ALA A 3 12.86 -11.36 7.27
CA ALA A 3 11.89 -11.01 8.31
C ALA A 3 12.14 -9.64 8.96
N ARG A 4 13.40 -9.22 9.10
CA ARG A 4 13.77 -7.95 9.76
C ARG A 4 13.35 -6.72 8.94
N LEU A 5 13.32 -6.82 7.61
CA LEU A 5 12.94 -5.70 6.75
C LEU A 5 11.43 -5.47 6.81
N LEU A 6 10.64 -6.55 6.72
CA LEU A 6 9.18 -6.50 6.88
C LEU A 6 8.80 -5.98 8.28
N GLN A 7 9.52 -6.41 9.30
CA GLN A 7 9.29 -5.97 10.67
C GLN A 7 9.55 -4.46 10.83
N ARG A 8 10.69 -3.96 10.36
CA ARG A 8 11.00 -2.52 10.39
C ARG A 8 10.03 -1.68 9.56
N SER A 9 9.58 -2.20 8.42
CA SER A 9 8.55 -1.55 7.60
C SER A 9 7.24 -1.38 8.37
N ARG A 10 6.81 -2.42 9.10
CA ARG A 10 5.61 -2.36 9.95
C ARG A 10 5.78 -1.40 11.12
N GLU A 11 6.92 -1.48 11.81
CA GLU A 11 7.25 -0.61 12.95
C GLU A 11 7.34 0.87 12.54
N GLY A 12 7.91 1.15 11.37
CA GLY A 12 8.06 2.50 10.83
C GLY A 12 6.91 2.97 9.93
N ASN A 13 5.81 2.21 9.84
CA ASN A 13 4.67 2.44 8.94
C ASN A 13 5.07 2.83 7.51
N SER A 14 6.15 2.22 7.01
CA SER A 14 6.78 2.55 5.74
C SER A 14 6.47 1.45 4.74
N ALA A 15 5.82 1.79 3.63
CA ALA A 15 5.51 0.82 2.59
C ALA A 15 6.79 0.34 1.89
N LEU A 16 6.93 -0.98 1.73
CA LEU A 16 7.99 -1.55 0.91
C LEU A 16 7.49 -1.69 -0.52
N VAL A 17 8.28 -1.21 -1.47
CA VAL A 17 7.93 -1.25 -2.89
C VAL A 17 8.92 -2.13 -3.64
N LEU A 18 8.39 -3.00 -4.50
CA LEU A 18 9.14 -3.74 -5.49
C LEU A 18 8.86 -3.13 -6.87
N ALA A 19 9.91 -2.74 -7.58
CA ALA A 19 9.81 -2.21 -8.93
C ALA A 19 10.53 -3.14 -9.92
N SER A 20 10.04 -3.20 -11.16
CA SER A 20 10.67 -3.95 -12.26
C SER A 20 10.88 -5.44 -11.95
N ILE A 21 9.93 -6.08 -11.27
CA ILE A 21 10.02 -7.50 -10.97
C ILE A 21 9.78 -8.36 -12.23
N PRO A 22 10.52 -9.47 -12.40
CA PRO A 22 10.27 -10.43 -13.48
C PRO A 22 8.82 -10.94 -13.49
N PRO A 23 8.21 -11.16 -14.67
CA PRO A 23 6.81 -11.62 -14.77
C PRO A 23 6.53 -12.94 -14.04
N CYS A 24 7.53 -13.83 -14.01
CA CYS A 24 7.41 -15.10 -13.28
C CYS A 24 7.28 -14.87 -11.76
N LEU A 25 8.01 -13.88 -11.21
CA LEU A 25 7.93 -13.53 -9.80
C LEU A 25 6.62 -12.82 -9.46
N ASP A 26 6.14 -11.90 -10.31
CA ASP A 26 4.84 -11.24 -10.10
C ASP A 26 3.68 -12.25 -10.00
N ARG A 27 3.72 -13.32 -10.80
CA ARG A 27 2.76 -14.43 -10.72
C ARG A 27 2.86 -15.26 -9.44
N LEU A 28 4.06 -15.39 -8.86
CA LEU A 28 4.30 -16.14 -7.61
C LEU A 28 3.94 -15.34 -6.35
N MET A 29 4.00 -14.01 -6.41
CA MET A 29 3.68 -13.14 -5.28
C MET A 29 2.27 -13.31 -4.67
N PRO A 30 1.18 -13.44 -5.44
CA PRO A 30 -0.13 -13.72 -4.85
C PRO A 30 -0.22 -15.12 -4.24
N ILE A 31 0.47 -16.11 -4.82
CA ILE A 31 0.48 -17.50 -4.32
C ILE A 31 1.15 -17.59 -2.94
N THR A 32 2.21 -16.81 -2.75
CA THR A 32 2.98 -16.78 -1.49
C THR A 32 2.43 -15.78 -0.48
N GLY A 33 1.39 -15.01 -0.82
CA GLY A 33 0.86 -13.92 0.01
C GLY A 33 1.77 -12.70 0.13
N LEU A 34 2.94 -12.71 -0.53
CA LEU A 34 3.89 -11.59 -0.51
C LEU A 34 3.31 -10.33 -1.14
N ARG A 35 2.35 -10.46 -2.06
CA ARG A 35 1.68 -9.30 -2.68
C ARG A 35 0.95 -8.40 -1.67
N ALA A 36 0.55 -8.93 -0.51
CA ALA A 36 -0.06 -8.12 0.55
C ALA A 36 0.98 -7.36 1.38
N ALA A 37 2.25 -7.76 1.33
CA ALA A 37 3.34 -7.17 2.10
C ALA A 37 4.12 -6.10 1.32
N PHE A 38 4.00 -6.06 -0.01
CA PHE A 38 4.72 -5.15 -0.88
C PHE A 38 3.77 -4.44 -1.84
N GLN A 39 4.02 -3.16 -2.08
CA GLN A 39 3.49 -2.48 -3.26
C GLN A 39 4.33 -2.89 -4.47
N VAL A 40 3.69 -3.23 -5.59
CA VAL A 40 4.39 -3.65 -6.81
C VAL A 40 4.15 -2.59 -7.87
N GLU A 41 5.23 -2.00 -8.36
CA GLU A 41 5.21 -1.00 -9.43
C GLU A 41 5.91 -1.55 -10.69
N PRO A 42 5.46 -1.16 -11.90
CA PRO A 42 6.03 -1.65 -13.15
C PRO A 42 7.47 -1.15 -13.37
N SER A 43 7.81 0.04 -12.88
CA SER A 43 9.15 0.61 -12.99
C SER A 43 9.47 1.55 -11.82
N ILE A 44 10.73 1.97 -11.70
CA ILE A 44 11.16 2.90 -10.64
C ILE A 44 10.59 4.31 -10.88
N GLU A 45 10.39 4.69 -12.14
CA GLU A 45 9.87 6.00 -12.54
C GLU A 45 8.43 6.20 -12.08
N ALA A 46 7.64 5.12 -12.00
CA ALA A 46 6.28 5.14 -11.48
C ALA A 46 6.22 5.59 -10.01
N LEU A 47 7.29 5.37 -9.23
CA LEU A 47 7.39 5.78 -7.82
C LEU A 47 7.57 7.28 -7.62
N ARG A 48 7.96 8.02 -8.67
CA ARG A 48 8.13 9.48 -8.58
C ARG A 48 6.81 10.23 -8.61
N GLN A 49 5.72 9.57 -8.97
CA GLN A 49 4.41 10.18 -8.90
C GLN A 49 3.89 10.09 -7.45
N PRO A 50 3.57 11.23 -6.81
CA PRO A 50 3.02 11.20 -5.47
C PRO A 50 1.73 10.39 -5.50
N ALA A 51 1.67 9.33 -4.67
CA ALA A 51 0.46 8.54 -4.52
C ALA A 51 -0.71 9.50 -4.23
N PRO A 52 -1.84 9.40 -4.95
CA PRO A 52 -2.99 10.23 -4.66
C PRO A 52 -3.35 10.03 -3.19
N PRO A 53 -3.64 11.11 -2.44
CA PRO A 53 -3.99 10.98 -1.04
C PRO A 53 -5.16 10.01 -0.97
N LYS A 54 -4.98 8.91 -0.20
CA LYS A 54 -6.07 8.01 0.14
C LYS A 54 -7.14 8.91 0.73
N SER A 55 -8.23 9.11 -0.01
CA SER A 55 -9.34 9.90 0.49
C SER A 55 -9.84 9.16 1.72
N SER A 56 -9.45 9.66 2.88
CA SER A 56 -10.15 9.43 4.13
C SER A 56 -11.57 9.91 3.84
N ARG A 57 -12.43 9.00 3.39
CA ARG A 57 -13.87 9.20 3.40
C ARG A 57 -14.28 9.14 4.86
N SER A 58 -13.87 10.16 5.61
CA SER A 58 -14.50 10.61 6.83
C SER A 58 -15.92 10.93 6.42
N ARG A 59 -16.79 9.92 6.55
CA ARG A 59 -18.22 10.03 6.41
C ARG A 59 -18.63 10.99 7.51
N GLY A 60 -18.75 12.27 7.14
CA GLY A 60 -19.14 13.35 8.02
C GLY A 60 -20.45 12.97 8.70
N ARG A 61 -20.39 12.85 10.02
CA ARG A 61 -21.52 13.25 10.87
C ARG A 61 -21.64 14.77 10.70
N ALA A 62 -22.65 15.21 9.97
CA ALA A 62 -23.31 16.49 10.19
C ALA A 62 -24.75 16.09 10.58
N SER A 63 -25.22 16.38 11.80
CA SER A 63 -25.88 17.64 12.18
C SER A 63 -27.06 17.92 11.23
N GLU A 64 -28.29 18.19 11.63
CA GLU A 64 -28.79 18.75 12.88
C GLU A 64 -30.33 18.62 12.87
N VAL A 65 -30.93 18.93 14.01
CA VAL A 65 -32.35 19.03 14.36
C VAL A 65 -33.27 19.80 13.38
N GLU A 66 -34.52 19.33 13.24
CA GLU A 66 -35.72 20.15 12.93
C GLU A 66 -36.96 19.38 13.45
N SER A 67 -37.44 19.70 14.66
CA SER A 67 -38.60 20.58 14.96
C SER A 67 -39.87 19.77 15.28
N GLN A 68 -40.28 19.85 16.55
CA GLN A 68 -41.67 19.71 16.99
C GLN A 68 -42.05 21.00 17.71
#